data_AF-A0A2N9P018-F1
#
_entry.id   AF-A0A2N9P018-F1
#
_cell.length_a   1.000
_cell.length_b   1.000
_cell.length_c   1.000
_cell.angle_alpha   90.00
_cell.angle_beta   90.00
_cell.angle_gamma   90.00
#
_symmetry.space_group_name_H-M   'P 1'
#
loop_
_entity.id
_entity.type
_entity.pdbx_description
1 polymer ?
#
loop_
_entity_poly.entity_id
_entity_poly.type
_entity_poly.pdbx_seq_one_letter_code
_entity_poly.pdbx_strand_id
1 'polypeptide(L)'
;MNPNVVTYSVPEGAVKCVGGDYIIRNRGPEAWKVFRVESVVLISRLSPITADASRFMEELHLVPGNTMPKEYGKVHLIVTVFHREYATEAQAIAAINTNALGDSMEGVCRDVSYFATSNSRVVKTERMP
;
A
#
# COMPACT_ATOMS: atom_id res chain seq x y z
N MET A 1 -19.19 -11.35 -26.78
CA MET A 1 -19.12 -11.32 -25.31
C MET A 1 -17.71 -10.90 -24.95
N ASN A 2 -17.53 -9.70 -24.38
CA ASN A 2 -16.20 -9.23 -23.98
C ASN A 2 -15.69 -10.07 -22.80
N PRO A 3 -14.39 -10.39 -22.76
CA PRO A 3 -13.82 -11.23 -21.71
C PRO A 3 -14.08 -10.60 -20.35
N ASN A 4 -14.52 -11.44 -19.41
CA ASN A 4 -14.95 -11.10 -18.05
C ASN A 4 -14.07 -10.02 -17.39
N VAL A 5 -14.58 -8.79 -17.31
CA VAL A 5 -13.96 -7.74 -16.48
C VAL A 5 -14.26 -8.09 -15.02
N VAL A 6 -13.23 -8.47 -14.28
CA VAL A 6 -13.33 -8.68 -12.83
C VAL A 6 -12.90 -7.37 -12.15
N THR A 7 -13.85 -6.72 -11.48
CA THR A 7 -13.58 -5.50 -10.70
C THR A 7 -13.29 -5.88 -9.25
N TYR A 8 -12.20 -5.35 -8.72
CA TYR A 8 -11.86 -5.47 -7.30
C TYR A 8 -12.09 -4.12 -6.61
N SER A 9 -12.65 -4.18 -5.41
CA SER A 9 -12.96 -2.99 -4.62
C SER A 9 -12.01 -2.88 -3.44
N VAL A 10 -11.58 -1.65 -3.14
CA VAL A 10 -10.96 -1.34 -1.84
C VAL A 10 -12.00 -1.66 -0.75
N PRO A 11 -11.64 -2.45 0.28
CA PRO A 11 -12.57 -2.83 1.34
C PRO A 11 -13.11 -1.60 2.06
N GLU A 12 -14.32 -1.72 2.58
CA GLU A 12 -14.94 -0.67 3.39
C GLU A 12 -14.07 -0.37 4.61
N GLY A 13 -13.97 0.92 4.97
CA GLY A 13 -13.15 1.36 6.10
C GLY A 13 -11.65 1.44 5.82
N ALA A 14 -11.17 1.10 4.62
CA ALA A 14 -9.80 1.38 4.19
C ALA A 14 -9.72 2.71 3.41
N VAL A 15 -8.56 3.38 3.49
CA VAL A 15 -8.36 4.63 2.74
C VAL A 15 -8.39 4.38 1.23
N LYS A 16 -8.94 5.34 0.50
CA LYS A 16 -8.92 5.37 -0.97
C LYS A 16 -7.86 6.37 -1.42
N CYS A 17 -6.84 5.88 -2.11
CA CYS A 17 -5.68 6.67 -2.56
C CYS A 17 -5.19 6.16 -3.92
N VAL A 18 -4.31 6.93 -4.54
CA VAL A 18 -3.62 6.59 -5.79
C VAL A 18 -2.12 6.82 -5.67
N GLY A 19 -1.34 6.31 -6.62
CA GLY A 19 0.09 6.61 -6.70
C GLY A 19 0.35 8.12 -6.68
N GLY A 20 1.31 8.54 -5.87
CA GLY A 20 1.66 9.94 -5.61
C GLY A 20 1.10 10.49 -4.29
N ASP A 21 -0.05 9.99 -3.82
CA ASP A 21 -0.66 10.44 -2.56
C ASP A 21 0.22 10.11 -1.35
N TYR A 22 0.05 10.87 -0.27
CA TYR A 22 0.57 10.51 1.05
C TYR A 22 -0.53 9.98 1.95
N ILE A 23 -0.18 9.06 2.84
CA ILE A 23 -1.04 8.58 3.92
C ILE A 23 -0.36 8.93 5.24
N ILE A 24 -1.09 9.64 6.10
CA ILE A 24 -0.68 9.88 7.49
C ILE A 24 -1.49 8.92 8.36
N ARG A 25 -0.81 8.12 9.19
CA ARG A 25 -1.45 7.16 10.08
C ARG A 25 -1.08 7.41 11.53
N ASN A 26 -2.09 7.44 12.39
CA ASN A 26 -1.96 7.48 13.84
C ASN A 26 -1.61 6.08 14.37
N ARG A 27 -0.50 5.98 15.11
CA ARG A 27 0.02 4.78 15.78
C ARG A 27 -0.21 4.81 17.30
N GLY A 28 -0.62 5.96 17.85
CA GLY A 28 -0.80 6.23 19.26
C GLY A 28 -0.94 7.74 19.53
N PRO A 29 -1.22 8.14 20.78
CA PRO A 29 -1.59 9.52 21.15
C PRO A 29 -0.70 10.63 20.55
N GLU A 30 0.60 10.37 20.37
CA GLU A 30 1.57 11.34 19.84
C GLU A 30 2.49 10.71 18.77
N ALA A 31 1.99 9.71 18.03
CA ALA A 31 2.80 8.97 17.07
C ALA A 31 2.12 8.92 15.71
N TRP A 32 2.37 9.92 14.87
CA TRP A 32 1.87 9.99 13.50
C TRP A 32 2.98 9.61 12.53
N LYS A 33 2.69 8.68 11.63
CA LYS A 33 3.64 8.16 10.65
C LYS A 33 3.20 8.44 9.23
N VAL A 34 4.14 8.83 8.37
CA VAL A 34 3.87 9.18 6.97
C VAL A 34 4.32 8.05 6.05
N PHE A 35 3.50 7.82 5.03
CA PHE A 35 3.73 6.88 3.95
C PHE A 35 3.47 7.60 2.63
N ARG A 36 4.28 7.36 1.60
CA ARG A 36 3.97 7.79 0.22
C ARG A 36 3.47 6.58 -0.56
N VAL A 37 2.36 6.73 -1.27
CA VAL A 37 1.82 5.69 -2.12
C VAL A 37 2.59 5.69 -3.44
N GLU A 38 3.29 4.60 -3.72
CA GLU A 38 3.97 4.40 -4.99
C GLU A 38 3.01 3.78 -6.01
N SER A 39 2.28 2.74 -5.60
CA SER A 39 1.33 2.03 -6.47
C SER A 39 0.24 1.29 -5.69
N VAL A 40 -0.87 1.01 -6.36
CA VAL A 40 -1.98 0.16 -5.86
C VAL A 40 -1.94 -1.13 -6.68
N VAL A 41 -1.83 -2.28 -6.01
CA VAL A 41 -1.63 -3.58 -6.66
C VAL A 41 -2.60 -4.63 -6.13
N LEU A 42 -2.98 -5.56 -7.00
CA LEU A 42 -3.70 -6.77 -6.61
C LEU A 42 -2.70 -7.92 -6.55
N ILE A 43 -2.58 -8.55 -5.39
CA ILE A 43 -1.76 -9.75 -5.26
C ILE A 43 -2.66 -10.95 -5.49
N SER A 44 -2.48 -11.61 -6.63
CA SER A 44 -3.15 -12.87 -6.92
C SER A 44 -2.39 -14.04 -6.30
N ARG A 45 -1.05 -14.04 -6.28
CA ARG A 45 -0.25 -15.12 -5.70
C ARG A 45 1.12 -14.64 -5.27
N LEU A 46 1.62 -15.24 -4.18
CA LEU A 46 3.02 -15.12 -3.77
C LEU A 46 3.74 -16.38 -4.28
N SER A 47 4.62 -16.23 -5.27
CA SER A 47 5.48 -17.34 -5.70
C SER A 47 6.75 -17.32 -4.86
N PRO A 48 7.18 -18.45 -4.25
CA PRO A 48 8.47 -18.52 -3.63
C PRO A 48 9.55 -18.28 -4.69
N ILE A 49 10.31 -17.20 -4.53
CA ILE A 49 11.50 -16.96 -5.35
C ILE A 49 12.60 -17.83 -4.75
N THR A 50 12.98 -18.90 -5.46
CA THR A 50 14.25 -19.58 -5.15
C THR A 50 15.39 -18.63 -5.50
N ALA A 51 16.44 -18.61 -4.68
CA ALA A 51 17.46 -17.54 -4.67
C ALA A 51 18.31 -17.41 -5.97
N ASP A 52 17.98 -18.12 -7.04
CA ASP A 52 18.54 -17.92 -8.36
C ASP A 52 17.71 -16.85 -9.11
N ALA A 53 18.11 -15.59 -8.96
CA ALA A 53 17.45 -14.41 -9.54
C ALA A 53 17.39 -14.42 -11.08
N SER A 54 17.92 -15.45 -11.73
CA SER A 54 17.93 -15.63 -13.17
C SER A 54 16.69 -16.35 -13.73
N ARG A 55 15.93 -17.06 -12.89
CA ARG A 55 14.77 -17.85 -13.36
C ARG A 55 13.60 -17.80 -12.38
N PHE A 56 12.49 -17.24 -12.87
CA PHE A 56 11.21 -17.23 -12.17
C PHE A 56 10.32 -18.29 -12.79
N MET A 57 9.98 -19.34 -12.04
CA MET A 57 9.01 -20.34 -12.47
C MET A 57 7.64 -19.99 -11.90
N GLU A 58 6.72 -19.66 -12.81
CA GLU A 58 5.32 -19.47 -12.49
C GLU A 58 4.60 -20.82 -12.64
N GLU A 59 4.30 -21.52 -11.55
CA GLU A 59 3.45 -22.72 -11.65
C GLU A 59 1.99 -22.28 -11.85
N LEU A 60 1.48 -22.47 -13.08
CA LEU A 60 0.15 -22.01 -13.52
C LEU A 60 -0.97 -23.03 -13.23
N HIS A 61 -0.67 -24.16 -12.60
CA HIS A 61 -1.66 -25.19 -12.32
C HIS A 61 -2.46 -24.89 -11.04
N LEU A 62 -3.61 -24.23 -11.22
CA LEU A 62 -4.69 -24.29 -10.25
C LEU A 62 -5.23 -25.72 -10.22
N VAL A 63 -4.68 -26.57 -9.34
CA VAL A 63 -5.36 -27.82 -8.99
C VAL A 63 -6.67 -27.43 -8.31
N PRO A 64 -7.85 -27.84 -8.84
CA PRO A 64 -9.12 -27.62 -8.17
C PRO A 64 -9.04 -28.24 -6.76
N GLY A 65 -9.20 -27.42 -5.72
CA GLY A 65 -9.13 -27.87 -4.32
C GLY A 65 -7.92 -27.36 -3.52
N ASN A 66 -6.98 -26.63 -4.13
CA ASN A 66 -5.93 -25.97 -3.35
C ASN A 66 -6.48 -24.75 -2.60
N THR A 67 -6.05 -24.60 -1.34
CA THR A 67 -6.39 -23.45 -0.50
C THR A 67 -5.76 -22.19 -1.09
N MET A 68 -6.59 -21.21 -1.47
CA MET A 68 -6.10 -19.92 -1.95
C MET A 68 -5.20 -19.26 -0.88
N PRO A 69 -4.09 -18.60 -1.27
CA PRO A 69 -3.30 -17.83 -0.33
C PRO A 69 -4.17 -16.82 0.40
N LYS A 70 -3.86 -16.56 1.68
CA LYS A 70 -4.59 -15.59 2.51
C LYS A 70 -4.71 -14.20 1.87
N GLU A 71 -3.75 -13.84 1.02
CA GLU A 71 -3.67 -12.55 0.35
C GLU A 71 -4.31 -12.53 -1.05
N TYR A 72 -4.83 -13.67 -1.54
CA TYR A 72 -5.45 -13.79 -2.86
C TYR A 72 -6.63 -12.80 -3.00
N GLY A 73 -6.56 -11.97 -4.04
CA GLY A 73 -7.66 -11.06 -4.40
C GLY A 73 -7.81 -9.84 -3.49
N LYS A 74 -6.82 -9.58 -2.61
CA LYS A 74 -6.79 -8.37 -1.80
C LYS A 74 -6.01 -7.25 -2.47
N VAL A 75 -6.52 -6.03 -2.26
CA VAL A 75 -5.84 -4.80 -2.67
C VAL A 75 -4.70 -4.50 -1.70
N HIS A 76 -3.53 -4.26 -2.24
CA HIS A 76 -2.33 -3.87 -1.51
C HIS A 76 -1.82 -2.53 -2.02
N LEU A 77 -1.06 -1.85 -1.18
CA LEU A 77 -0.31 -0.65 -1.53
C LEU A 77 1.19 -0.97 -1.50
N ILE A 78 1.90 -0.51 -2.52
CA ILE A 78 3.35 -0.34 -2.46
C ILE A 78 3.61 1.07 -1.96
N VAL A 79 4.33 1.19 -0.86
CA VAL A 79 4.56 2.47 -0.20
C VAL A 79 6.02 2.69 0.15
N THR A 80 6.43 3.96 0.08
CA THR A 80 7.60 4.45 0.79
C THR A 80 7.23 4.72 2.23
N VAL A 81 8.00 4.19 3.18
CA VAL A 81 7.81 4.39 4.62
C VAL A 81 8.84 5.39 5.13
N PHE A 82 8.41 6.54 5.65
CA PHE A 82 9.32 7.48 6.30
C PHE A 82 9.58 7.07 7.75
N HIS A 83 10.84 7.12 8.17
CA HIS A 83 11.24 6.68 9.52
C HIS A 83 10.77 7.65 10.61
N ARG A 84 10.69 8.94 10.28
CA ARG A 84 10.28 9.99 11.20
C ARG A 84 8.84 9.81 11.65
N GLU A 85 8.62 10.02 12.94
CA GLU A 85 7.29 10.12 13.55
C GLU A 85 7.03 11.55 14.02
N TYR A 86 5.76 11.94 14.04
CA TYR A 86 5.32 13.30 14.37
C TYR A 86 4.37 13.26 15.56
N ALA A 87 4.48 14.25 16.44
CA ALA A 87 3.62 14.35 17.62
C ALA A 87 2.16 14.63 17.22
N THR A 88 1.95 15.37 16.13
CA THR A 88 0.63 15.73 15.64
C THR A 88 0.48 15.53 14.14
N GLU A 89 -0.75 15.32 13.69
CA GLU A 89 -1.10 15.26 12.26
C GLU A 89 -0.66 16.52 11.52
N ALA A 90 -0.83 17.70 12.12
CA ALA A 90 -0.47 18.98 11.50
C ALA A 90 1.05 19.08 11.20
N GLN A 91 1.90 18.56 12.09
CA GLN A 91 3.34 18.51 11.84
C GLN A 91 3.70 17.58 10.68
N ALA A 92 3.03 16.43 10.57
CA ALA A 92 3.22 15.52 9.45
C ALA A 92 2.81 16.17 8.12
N ILE A 93 1.69 16.89 8.07
CA ILE A 93 1.24 17.64 6.88
C ILE A 93 2.26 18.72 6.50
N ALA A 94 2.74 19.50 7.48
CA ALA A 94 3.75 20.52 7.23
C ALA A 94 5.05 19.91 6.66
N ALA A 95 5.48 18.75 7.17
CA ALA A 95 6.65 18.04 6.66
C ALA A 95 6.45 17.51 5.24
N ILE A 96 5.25 17.04 4.88
CA ILE A 96 4.90 16.67 3.49
C ILE A 96 5.05 17.89 2.57
N ASN A 97 4.44 19.01 2.93
CA ASN A 97 4.42 20.22 2.09
C ASN A 97 5.81 20.86 1.92
N THR A 98 6.67 20.72 2.92
CA THR A 98 8.05 21.25 2.89
C THR A 98 9.08 20.21 2.41
N ASN A 99 8.63 19.00 2.04
CA ASN A 99 9.49 17.87 1.69
C ASN A 99 10.54 17.53 2.76
N ALA A 100 10.21 17.74 4.05
CA ALA A 100 11.09 17.54 5.21
C ALA A 100 10.80 16.22 5.94
N LEU A 101 10.59 15.15 5.17
CA LEU A 101 10.18 13.82 5.66
C LEU A 101 11.35 12.97 6.18
N GLY A 102 12.58 13.26 5.73
CA GLY A 102 13.81 12.58 6.16
C GLY A 102 13.97 11.20 5.53
N ASP A 103 14.69 10.32 6.25
CA ASP A 103 15.04 8.98 5.77
C ASP A 103 13.81 8.09 5.53
N SER A 104 13.93 7.19 4.55
CA SER A 104 12.83 6.34 4.15
C SER A 104 13.27 4.97 3.62
N MET A 105 12.30 4.06 3.56
CA MET A 105 12.42 2.74 2.96
C MET A 105 11.34 2.57 1.88
N GLU A 106 11.76 2.36 0.65
CA GLU A 106 10.89 2.24 -0.54
C GLU A 106 10.40 0.80 -0.76
N GLY A 107 9.37 0.64 -1.60
CA GLY A 107 8.93 -0.68 -2.07
C GLY A 107 8.24 -1.55 -1.02
N VAL A 108 7.75 -0.98 0.07
CA VAL A 108 7.12 -1.75 1.15
C VAL A 108 5.70 -2.10 0.75
N CYS A 109 5.41 -3.40 0.63
CA CYS A 109 4.05 -3.87 0.39
C CYS A 109 3.24 -3.98 1.68
N ARG A 110 2.01 -3.45 1.66
CA ARG A 110 1.04 -3.54 2.77
C ARG A 110 -0.36 -3.82 2.24
N ASP A 111 -1.10 -4.69 2.93
CA ASP A 111 -2.55 -4.82 2.77
C ASP A 111 -3.19 -3.43 2.99
N VAL A 112 -4.11 -3.01 2.11
CA VAL A 112 -4.77 -1.70 2.21
C VAL A 112 -5.52 -1.52 3.53
N SER A 113 -6.00 -2.60 4.15
CA SER A 113 -6.65 -2.57 5.48
C SER A 113 -5.71 -2.17 6.61
N TYR A 114 -4.38 -2.18 6.39
CA TYR A 114 -3.42 -1.58 7.32
C TYR A 114 -3.66 -0.08 7.52
N PHE A 115 -4.23 0.58 6.51
CA PHE A 115 -4.55 2.00 6.47
C PHE A 115 -6.06 2.21 6.62
N ALA A 116 -6.59 1.92 7.81
CA ALA A 116 -8.00 2.13 8.12
C ALA A 116 -8.33 3.63 8.20
N THR A 117 -9.50 4.05 7.70
CA THR A 117 -9.97 5.44 7.76
C THR A 117 -10.17 5.94 9.18
N SER A 118 -10.33 5.04 10.16
CA SER A 118 -10.44 5.37 11.58
C SER A 118 -9.14 5.90 12.19
N ASN A 119 -7.99 5.61 11.58
CA ASN A 119 -6.68 6.05 12.08
C ASN A 119 -5.75 6.57 10.99
N SER A 120 -6.23 6.72 9.76
CA SER A 120 -5.42 7.11 8.61
C SER A 120 -6.14 8.18 7.78
N ARG A 121 -5.36 9.12 7.26
CA ARG A 121 -5.84 10.18 6.38
C ARG A 121 -4.95 10.29 5.14
N VAL A 122 -5.59 10.49 3.99
CA VAL A 122 -4.90 10.72 2.72
C VAL A 122 -4.65 12.22 2.54
N VAL A 123 -3.42 12.59 2.24
CA VAL A 123 -3.01 13.93 1.80
C VAL A 123 -2.70 13.83 0.32
N LYS A 124 -3.55 14.44 -0.51
CA LYS A 124 -3.40 14.42 -1.95
C LYS A 124 -2.31 15.39 -2.36
N THR A 125 -1.40 14.94 -3.21
CA THR A 125 -0.54 15.87 -3.95
C THR A 125 -1.32 16.35 -5.16
N GLU A 126 -1.37 17.67 -5.38
CA GLU A 126 -1.88 18.21 -6.63
C GLU A 126 -1.11 17.57 -7.77
N ARG A 127 -1.81 16.85 -8.65
CA ARG A 127 -1.21 16.40 -9.90
C ARG A 127 -0.90 17.67 -10.68
N MET A 128 0.38 17.94 -10.94
CA MET A 128 0.69 18.82 -12.06
C MET A 128 0.08 18.15 -13.30
N PRO A 129 -0.79 18.86 -14.04
CA PRO A 129 -1.50 18.33 -15.19
C PRO A 129 -0.57 17.85 -16.30
#